data_AF-A0A1M5DCF7-F1
#
_entry.id   AF-A0A1M5DCF7-F1
#
_cell.length_a   1.000
_cell.length_b   1.000
_cell.length_c   1.000
_cell.angle_alpha   90.00
_cell.angle_beta   90.00
_cell.angle_gamma   90.00
#
_symmetry.space_group_name_H-M   'P 1'
#
loop_
_entity.id
_entity.type
_entity.pdbx_description
1 polymer ?
#
loop_
_entity_poly.entity_id
_entity_poly.type
_entity_poly.pdbx_seq_one_letter_code
_entity_poly.pdbx_strand_id
1 'polypeptide(L)'
;MVSGGIHAQDTKNSLQANLLYGSKIKTAGFGLVFNLTGKKHEFSPSINAYLKKDGVSLKEINFDYHRLYGIGNKIKVFPIIGFGINSWDGSGAEKETKFGVNLGLGGRYDINDKFHAGFQYKYSAMSHSGSQSVPMLTIGYKL
;
A
#
# COMPACT_ATOMS: atom_id res chain seq x y z
N MET A 1 -37.31 -17.46 -10.91
CA MET A 1 -36.74 -16.79 -9.72
C MET A 1 -35.32 -17.31 -9.52
N VAL A 2 -34.29 -16.57 -9.89
CA VAL A 2 -32.90 -16.85 -9.47
C VAL A 2 -32.59 -15.83 -8.39
N SER A 3 -32.49 -16.34 -7.16
CA SER A 3 -32.29 -15.56 -5.94
C SER A 3 -31.01 -14.75 -6.05
N GLY A 4 -31.16 -13.43 -6.10
CA GLY A 4 -30.07 -12.47 -5.99
C GLY A 4 -29.52 -12.52 -4.57
N GLY A 5 -28.47 -13.32 -4.36
CA GLY A 5 -27.64 -13.21 -3.18
C GLY A 5 -26.97 -11.84 -3.20
N ILE A 6 -27.54 -10.88 -2.47
CA ILE A 6 -26.87 -9.61 -2.18
C ILE A 6 -25.70 -9.97 -1.27
N HIS A 7 -24.53 -10.23 -1.86
CA HIS A 7 -23.28 -10.25 -1.11
C HIS A 7 -23.10 -8.87 -0.48
N ALA A 8 -23.33 -8.79 0.84
CA ALA A 8 -23.02 -7.63 1.64
C ALA A 8 -21.50 -7.41 1.61
N GLN A 9 -21.03 -6.70 0.58
CA GLN A 9 -19.63 -6.37 0.41
C GLN A 9 -19.34 -5.19 1.34
N ASP A 10 -18.54 -5.44 2.37
CA ASP A 10 -18.17 -4.48 3.42
C ASP A 10 -17.40 -3.30 2.81
N THR A 11 -18.10 -2.19 2.53
CA THR A 11 -17.60 -0.94 1.93
C THR A 11 -17.04 0.02 2.98
N LYS A 12 -16.55 -0.50 4.10
CA LYS A 12 -15.97 0.33 5.16
C LYS A 12 -14.61 0.84 4.75
N ASN A 13 -14.45 2.16 4.83
CA ASN A 13 -13.14 2.77 4.74
C ASN A 13 -12.25 2.24 5.86
N SER A 14 -10.93 2.26 5.70
CA SER A 14 -10.04 1.76 6.74
C SER A 14 -8.79 2.61 6.88
N LEU A 15 -8.29 2.73 8.10
CA LEU A 15 -6.95 3.22 8.37
C LEU A 15 -6.01 2.02 8.53
N GLN A 16 -4.88 2.02 7.83
CA GLN A 16 -3.94 0.90 7.80
C GLN A 16 -2.52 1.37 8.13
N ALA A 17 -1.83 0.58 8.95
CA ALA A 17 -0.42 0.73 9.27
C ALA A 17 0.39 -0.39 8.62
N ASN A 18 1.53 -0.03 8.05
CA ASN A 18 2.38 -0.93 7.27
C ASN A 18 3.79 -0.98 7.85
N LEU A 19 4.35 -2.17 7.91
CA LEU A 19 5.79 -2.43 8.00
C LEU A 19 6.26 -2.80 6.60
N LEU A 20 7.25 -2.08 6.08
CA LEU A 20 7.69 -2.21 4.70
C LEU A 20 9.21 -2.26 4.58
N TYR A 21 9.73 -2.91 3.55
CA TYR A 21 11.17 -2.97 3.29
C TYR A 21 11.49 -2.45 1.90
N GLY A 22 12.43 -1.50 1.82
CA GLY A 22 12.80 -0.90 0.55
C GLY A 22 14.02 -1.57 -0.03
N SER A 23 13.89 -2.33 -1.12
CA SER A 23 15.02 -3.08 -1.68
C SER A 23 16.19 -2.19 -2.13
N LYS A 24 15.90 -0.96 -2.55
CA LYS A 24 16.91 -0.02 -3.03
C LYS A 24 17.70 0.64 -1.90
N ILE A 25 17.00 1.17 -0.89
CA ILE A 25 17.63 1.78 0.30
C ILE A 25 18.09 0.71 1.32
N LYS A 26 17.70 -0.56 1.12
CA LYS A 26 18.03 -1.73 1.95
C LYS A 26 17.77 -1.48 3.43
N THR A 27 16.61 -0.90 3.73
CA THR A 27 16.17 -0.57 5.09
C THR A 27 14.67 -0.79 5.25
N ALA A 28 14.25 -1.03 6.49
CA ALA A 28 12.84 -1.11 6.85
C ALA A 28 12.23 0.28 6.97
N GLY A 29 10.91 0.36 6.92
CA GLY A 29 10.14 1.57 7.04
C GLY A 29 8.74 1.30 7.57
N PHE A 30 8.03 2.40 7.78
CA PHE A 30 6.65 2.39 8.23
C PHE A 30 5.79 3.17 7.25
N GLY A 31 4.54 2.74 7.08
CA GLY A 31 3.58 3.41 6.22
C GLY A 31 2.24 3.58 6.90
N LEU A 32 1.55 4.66 6.54
CA LEU A 32 0.14 4.86 6.87
C LEU A 32 -0.66 4.96 5.56
N VAL A 33 -1.76 4.24 5.50
CA VAL A 33 -2.65 4.17 4.34
C VAL A 33 -4.07 4.49 4.79
N PHE A 34 -4.77 5.32 4.03
CA PHE A 34 -6.19 5.50 4.18
C PHE A 34 -6.90 4.88 2.98
N ASN A 35 -7.68 3.82 3.21
CA ASN A 35 -8.38 3.10 2.15
C ASN A 35 -9.82 3.61 2.03
N LEU A 36 -10.12 4.24 0.91
CA LEU A 36 -11.48 4.55 0.47
C LEU A 36 -12.06 3.33 -0.24
N THR A 37 -12.90 2.56 0.45
CA THR A 37 -13.34 1.23 -0.01
C THR A 37 -14.73 1.29 -0.63
N GLY A 38 -14.79 1.17 -1.96
CA GLY A 38 -16.01 0.87 -2.68
C GLY A 38 -16.29 -0.63 -2.73
N LYS A 39 -17.33 -1.04 -3.48
CA LYS A 39 -17.74 -2.46 -3.57
C LYS A 39 -16.59 -3.36 -4.02
N LYS A 40 -16.00 -3.07 -5.17
CA LYS A 40 -14.90 -3.86 -5.77
C LYS A 40 -13.64 -3.05 -6.05
N HIS A 41 -13.62 -1.81 -5.60
CA HIS A 41 -12.62 -0.80 -5.94
C HIS A 41 -12.17 -0.16 -4.63
N GLU A 42 -10.88 0.06 -4.45
CA GLU A 42 -10.35 0.72 -3.28
C GLU A 42 -9.28 1.72 -3.73
N PHE A 43 -9.37 2.95 -3.24
CA PHE A 43 -8.37 3.98 -3.48
C PHE A 43 -7.61 4.24 -2.19
N SER A 44 -6.28 4.21 -2.27
CA SER A 44 -5.39 4.02 -1.14
C SER A 44 -4.24 5.04 -1.19
N PRO A 45 -4.49 6.32 -0.89
CA PRO A 45 -3.41 7.25 -0.59
C PRO A 45 -2.58 6.76 0.60
N SER A 46 -1.25 6.84 0.48
CA SER A 46 -0.34 6.44 1.54
C SER A 46 0.85 7.36 1.69
N ILE A 47 1.41 7.37 2.90
CA ILE A 47 2.69 8.01 3.21
C ILE A 47 3.59 6.94 3.84
N ASN A 48 4.77 6.73 3.27
CA ASN A 48 5.79 5.82 3.77
C ASN A 48 7.02 6.61 4.21
N ALA A 49 7.66 6.20 5.30
CA ALA A 49 8.93 6.72 5.76
C ALA A 49 9.87 5.56 6.09
N TYR A 50 11.08 5.61 5.53
CA TYR A 50 12.10 4.60 5.73
C TYR A 50 13.05 5.00 6.85
N LEU A 51 13.55 4.02 7.60
CA LEU A 51 14.57 4.22 8.61
C LEU A 51 15.85 4.74 7.95
N LYS A 52 16.48 5.73 8.58
CA LYS A 52 17.72 6.33 8.07
C LYS A 52 18.80 5.26 7.93
N LYS A 53 19.46 5.25 6.77
CA LYS A 53 20.65 4.44 6.52
C LYS A 53 21.70 5.34 5.88
N ASP A 54 22.91 5.34 6.44
CA ASP A 54 24.04 6.14 5.95
C ASP A 54 23.71 7.64 5.82
N GLY A 55 22.89 8.17 6.74
CA GLY A 55 22.48 9.58 6.77
C GLY A 55 21.35 9.96 5.79
N VAL A 56 20.87 9.02 4.98
CA VAL A 56 19.81 9.23 3.98
C VAL A 56 18.47 8.70 4.50
N SER A 57 17.42 9.51 4.36
CA SER A 57 16.02 9.15 4.62
C SER A 57 15.24 9.19 3.32
N LEU A 58 14.37 8.20 3.10
CA LEU A 58 13.43 8.17 1.99
C LEU A 58 12.02 8.34 2.54
N LYS A 59 11.25 9.25 1.93
CA LYS A 59 9.81 9.38 2.15
C LYS A 59 9.08 9.19 0.83
N GLU A 60 7.95 8.50 0.86
CA GLU A 60 7.14 8.25 -0.32
C GLU A 60 5.70 8.68 -0.04
N ILE A 61 5.10 9.37 -0.99
CA ILE A 61 3.65 9.59 -1.04
C ILE A 61 3.14 8.77 -2.21
N ASN A 62 2.20 7.86 -1.98
CA ASN A 62 1.62 7.02 -3.02
C ASN A 62 0.12 7.26 -3.14
N PHE A 63 -0.38 7.09 -4.36
CA PHE A 63 -1.80 7.03 -4.67
C PHE A 63 -2.04 5.73 -5.42
N ASP A 64 -2.45 4.71 -4.68
CA ASP A 64 -2.64 3.37 -5.20
C ASP A 64 -4.14 3.08 -5.38
N TYR A 65 -4.45 2.29 -6.41
CA TYR A 65 -5.78 1.76 -6.65
C TYR A 65 -5.73 0.23 -6.60
N HIS A 66 -6.68 -0.36 -5.90
CA HIS A 66 -6.84 -1.80 -5.76
C HIS A 66 -8.17 -2.28 -6.35
N ARG A 67 -8.11 -3.39 -7.08
CA ARG A 67 -9.31 -4.12 -7.51
C ARG A 67 -9.56 -5.30 -6.57
N LEU A 68 -10.61 -5.23 -5.75
CA LEU A 68 -10.86 -6.24 -4.72
C LEU A 68 -11.55 -7.48 -5.29
N TYR A 69 -10.95 -8.65 -5.10
CA TYR A 69 -11.53 -9.96 -5.38
C TYR A 69 -11.69 -10.73 -4.06
N GLY A 70 -12.94 -11.01 -3.69
CA GLY A 70 -13.24 -11.82 -2.50
C GLY A 70 -13.04 -13.31 -2.79
N ILE A 71 -12.33 -14.00 -1.90
CA ILE A 71 -12.23 -15.46 -1.86
C ILE A 71 -12.90 -15.91 -0.56
N GLY A 72 -14.13 -16.39 -0.67
CA GLY A 72 -15.00 -16.60 0.49
C GLY A 72 -15.33 -15.29 1.21
N ASN A 73 -15.54 -15.37 2.53
CA ASN A 73 -16.07 -14.24 3.31
C ASN A 73 -14.98 -13.40 4.00
N LYS A 74 -13.77 -13.91 4.15
CA LYS A 74 -12.71 -13.27 4.96
C LYS A 74 -11.46 -12.89 4.18
N ILE A 75 -11.23 -13.48 3.01
CA ILE A 75 -10.00 -13.24 2.24
C ILE A 75 -10.34 -12.31 1.07
N LYS A 76 -9.54 -11.27 0.88
CA LYS A 76 -9.57 -10.40 -0.28
C LYS A 76 -8.19 -10.38 -0.91
N VAL A 77 -8.09 -10.66 -2.20
CA VAL A 77 -6.87 -10.49 -3.00
C VAL A 77 -7.09 -9.38 -4.02
N PHE A 78 -6.05 -8.65 -4.36
CA PHE A 78 -6.17 -7.49 -5.24
C PHE A 78 -4.87 -7.18 -5.97
N PRO A 79 -4.91 -6.92 -7.29
CA PRO A 79 -3.81 -6.22 -7.96
C PRO A 79 -3.77 -4.77 -7.52
N ILE A 80 -2.57 -4.19 -7.59
CA ILE A 80 -2.25 -2.81 -7.23
C ILE A 80 -1.72 -2.11 -8.47
N ILE A 81 -2.28 -0.95 -8.80
CA ILE A 81 -1.71 -0.01 -9.75
C ILE A 81 -1.79 1.39 -9.16
N GLY A 82 -0.72 2.16 -9.29
CA GLY A 82 -0.68 3.49 -8.71
C GLY A 82 0.52 4.30 -9.19
N PHE A 83 0.69 5.45 -8.57
CA PHE A 83 1.83 6.31 -8.78
C PHE A 83 2.28 6.88 -7.45
N GLY A 84 3.54 7.29 -7.40
CA GLY A 84 4.15 7.79 -6.19
C GLY A 84 5.18 8.87 -6.44
N ILE A 85 5.37 9.69 -5.43
CA ILE A 85 6.39 10.72 -5.35
C ILE A 85 7.33 10.34 -4.22
N ASN A 86 8.62 10.34 -4.52
CA ASN A 86 9.69 9.96 -3.62
C ASN A 86 10.51 11.19 -3.31
N SER A 87 10.72 11.48 -2.03
CA SER A 87 11.59 12.56 -1.57
C SER A 87 12.76 11.96 -0.81
N TRP A 88 13.97 12.24 -1.29
CA TRP A 88 15.21 11.81 -0.66
C TRP A 88 15.77 12.98 0.14
N ASP A 89 16.03 12.74 1.42
CA ASP A 89 16.55 13.73 2.36
C ASP A 89 17.88 13.23 2.94
N GLY A 90 18.94 14.02 2.86
CA GLY A 90 20.28 13.69 3.33
C GLY A 90 20.95 14.89 3.98
N SER A 91 21.83 14.64 4.95
CA SER A 91 22.59 15.66 5.69
C SER A 91 23.48 16.51 4.76
N GLY A 92 22.91 17.55 4.14
CA GLY A 92 23.60 18.45 3.19
C GLY A 92 23.31 18.24 1.70
N ALA A 93 22.31 17.40 1.33
CA ALA A 93 21.95 17.15 -0.06
C ALA A 93 20.65 17.87 -0.46
N GLU A 94 20.58 18.37 -1.70
CA GLU A 94 19.36 18.96 -2.25
C GLU A 94 18.21 17.94 -2.28
N LYS A 95 16.99 18.39 -1.98
CA LYS A 95 15.79 17.55 -1.97
C LYS A 95 15.45 17.08 -3.37
N GLU A 96 15.93 15.90 -3.74
CA GLU A 96 15.52 15.27 -5.00
C GLU A 96 14.12 14.67 -4.87
N THR A 97 13.19 15.18 -5.68
CA THR A 97 11.81 14.68 -5.79
C THR A 97 11.69 13.85 -7.07
N LYS A 98 11.27 12.59 -6.95
CA LYS A 98 11.21 11.64 -8.06
C LYS A 98 9.83 11.01 -8.19
N PHE A 99 9.28 11.03 -9.40
CA PHE A 99 8.02 10.37 -9.73
C PHE A 99 8.25 8.91 -10.12
N GLY A 100 7.26 8.08 -9.80
CA GLY A 100 7.26 6.67 -10.18
C GLY A 100 5.86 6.08 -10.29
N VAL A 101 5.79 4.92 -10.92
CA VAL A 101 4.57 4.10 -11.04
C VAL A 101 4.70 2.85 -10.19
N ASN A 102 3.61 2.47 -9.53
CA ASN A 102 3.51 1.31 -8.65
C ASN A 102 2.69 0.23 -9.36
N LEU A 103 3.22 -0.99 -9.39
CA LEU A 103 2.52 -2.19 -9.83
C LEU A 103 2.72 -3.28 -8.80
N GLY A 104 1.67 -4.00 -8.42
CA GLY A 104 1.79 -4.97 -7.36
C GLY A 104 0.58 -5.85 -7.17
N LEU A 105 0.62 -6.60 -6.09
CA LEU A 105 -0.46 -7.47 -5.65
C LEU A 105 -0.49 -7.51 -4.14
N GLY A 106 -1.69 -7.68 -3.59
CA GLY A 106 -1.91 -7.76 -2.16
C GLY A 106 -2.99 -8.77 -1.82
N GLY A 107 -2.90 -9.26 -0.59
CA GLY A 107 -3.91 -10.10 0.04
C GLY A 107 -4.15 -9.63 1.47
N ARG A 108 -5.42 -9.57 1.88
CA ARG A 108 -5.80 -9.32 3.27
C ARG A 108 -6.81 -10.35 3.76
N TYR A 109 -6.72 -10.64 5.06
CA TYR A 109 -7.62 -11.48 5.82
C TYR A 109 -8.33 -10.64 6.88
N ASP A 110 -9.66 -10.65 6.86
CA ASP A 110 -10.50 -10.04 7.87
C ASP A 110 -10.46 -10.90 9.15
N ILE A 111 -9.76 -10.41 10.17
CA ILE A 111 -9.62 -11.06 11.47
C ILE A 111 -10.96 -11.04 12.19
N ASN A 112 -11.62 -9.88 12.16
CA ASN A 112 -12.96 -9.64 12.69
C ASN A 112 -13.61 -8.45 11.94
N ASP A 113 -14.77 -7.99 12.40
CA ASP A 113 -15.51 -6.90 11.74
C ASP A 113 -14.82 -5.53 11.79
N LYS A 114 -13.74 -5.40 12.57
CA LYS A 114 -12.97 -4.16 12.75
C LYS A 114 -11.55 -4.26 12.21
N PHE A 115 -10.89 -5.40 12.32
CA PHE A 115 -9.48 -5.55 11.99
C PHE A 115 -9.26 -6.50 10.83
N HIS A 116 -8.32 -6.14 9.97
CA HIS A 116 -7.79 -7.01 8.94
C HIS A 116 -6.26 -6.96 8.95
N ALA A 117 -5.61 -8.06 8.60
CA ALA A 117 -4.17 -8.12 8.40
C ALA A 117 -3.86 -8.60 6.99
N GLY A 118 -2.70 -8.25 6.46
CA GLY A 118 -2.38 -8.61 5.09
C GLY A 118 -0.92 -8.50 4.74
N PHE A 119 -0.65 -8.88 3.50
CA PHE A 119 0.62 -8.74 2.83
C PHE A 119 0.40 -8.04 1.50
N GLN A 120 1.29 -7.13 1.15
CA GLN A 120 1.33 -6.48 -0.15
C GLN A 120 2.75 -6.53 -0.70
N TYR A 121 2.88 -6.74 -1.99
CA TYR A 121 4.14 -6.66 -2.71
C TYR A 121 3.99 -5.68 -3.86
N LYS A 122 4.77 -4.59 -3.82
CA LYS A 122 4.78 -3.56 -4.86
C LYS A 122 6.13 -3.52 -5.55
N TYR A 123 6.10 -3.26 -6.84
CA TYR A 123 7.23 -2.90 -7.66
C TYR A 123 7.01 -1.46 -8.15
N SER A 124 7.91 -0.57 -7.77
CA SER A 124 7.86 0.86 -8.07
C SER A 124 8.93 1.19 -9.10
N ALA A 125 8.53 1.55 -10.32
CA ALA A 125 9.43 2.00 -11.37
C ALA A 125 9.55 3.53 -11.32
N MET A 126 10.76 4.05 -11.07
CA MET A 126 11.02 5.48 -10.86
C MET A 126 11.78 6.07 -12.05
N SER A 127 11.36 7.24 -12.54
CA SER A 127 11.80 7.82 -13.81
C SER A 127 13.29 8.16 -13.95
N HIS A 128 14.10 8.04 -12.89
CA HIS A 128 15.53 8.40 -12.93
C HIS A 128 16.41 7.59 -11.96
N SER A 129 15.88 6.48 -11.43
CA SER A 129 16.52 5.80 -10.30
C SER A 129 16.37 4.28 -10.38
N GLY A 130 15.91 3.77 -11.52
CA GLY A 130 15.59 2.35 -11.67
C GLY A 130 14.32 2.01 -10.91
N SER A 131 14.22 0.75 -10.53
CA SER A 131 13.04 0.20 -9.88
C SER A 131 13.36 -0.33 -8.49
N GLN A 132 12.32 -0.42 -7.67
CA GLN A 132 12.41 -0.93 -6.31
C GLN A 132 11.25 -1.89 -6.03
N SER A 133 11.57 -2.97 -5.31
CA SER A 133 10.57 -3.87 -4.74
C SER A 133 10.32 -3.49 -3.29
N VAL A 134 9.05 -3.47 -2.91
CA VAL A 134 8.55 -3.07 -1.59
C VAL A 134 7.56 -4.13 -1.09
N PRO A 135 8.05 -5.20 -0.44
CA PRO A 135 7.19 -6.07 0.37
C PRO A 135 6.71 -5.34 1.62
N MET A 136 5.46 -5.58 2.01
CA MET A 136 4.81 -4.93 3.13
C MET A 136 3.93 -5.91 3.91
N LEU A 137 4.02 -5.85 5.23
CA LEU A 137 3.06 -6.44 6.15
C LEU A 137 2.13 -5.33 6.64
N THR A 138 0.83 -5.63 6.70
CA THR A 138 -0.20 -4.61 6.95
C THR A 138 -1.15 -5.04 8.04
N ILE A 139 -1.60 -4.08 8.84
CA ILE A 139 -2.74 -4.20 9.75
C ILE A 139 -3.64 -2.99 9.55
N GLY A 140 -4.94 -3.21 9.42
CA GLY A 140 -5.91 -2.15 9.18
C GLY A 140 -7.14 -2.24 10.07
N TYR A 141 -7.64 -1.06 10.44
CA TYR A 141 -8.86 -0.84 11.20
C TYR A 141 -9.94 -0.27 10.27
N LYS A 142 -11.06 -0.98 10.16
CA LYS A 142 -12.26 -0.58 9.43
C LYS A 142 -13.04 0.44 10.25
N LEU A 143 -13.38 1.55 9.62
CA LEU A 143 -14.14 2.69 10.17
C LEU A 143 -15.65 2.41 10.16
#